data_AF-A0A485AB16-F1
#
_entry.id   AF-A0A485AB16-F1
#
_cell.length_a   1.000
_cell.length_b   1.000
_cell.length_c   1.000
_cell.angle_alpha   90.00
_cell.angle_beta   90.00
_cell.angle_gamma   90.00
#
_symmetry.space_group_name_H-M   'P 1'
#
loop_
_entity.id
_entity.type
_entity.pdbx_description
1 polymer ?
#
loop_
_entity_poly.entity_id
_entity_poly.type
_entity_poly.pdbx_seq_one_letter_code
_entity_poly.pdbx_strand_id
1 'polypeptide(L)' 'MMLHFSPSDDLMKRVSQLTALALALGLASSAFAAETAKTLTFTHLLQQKGAAIDTRLSAFYNGWPQQANGPPGP' A
#
# COMPACT_ATOMS: atom_id res chain seq x y z
N MET A 1 -9.80 14.00 52.67
CA MET A 1 -9.41 14.65 51.40
C MET A 1 -10.05 13.85 50.27
N MET A 2 -11.29 14.18 49.90
CA MET A 2 -11.98 13.51 48.79
C MET A 2 -11.54 14.18 47.49
N LEU A 3 -10.90 13.42 46.59
CA LEU A 3 -10.50 13.90 45.27
C LEU A 3 -11.77 14.14 44.45
N HIS A 4 -12.24 15.37 44.44
CA HIS A 4 -13.38 15.82 43.65
C HIS A 4 -12.91 15.87 42.18
N PHE A 5 -13.01 14.76 41.46
CA PHE A 5 -12.74 14.72 40.03
C PHE A 5 -13.78 15.61 39.33
N SER A 6 -13.31 16.62 38.60
CA SER A 6 -14.18 17.52 37.87
C SER A 6 -14.80 16.77 36.69
N PRO A 7 -16.10 16.98 36.36
CA PRO A 7 -16.73 16.35 35.20
C PRO A 7 -15.97 16.59 33.89
N SER A 8 -15.19 17.68 33.81
CA SER A 8 -14.33 17.99 32.67
C SER A 8 -13.12 17.06 32.54
N ASP A 9 -12.58 16.52 33.64
CA ASP A 9 -11.43 15.61 33.63
C ASP A 9 -11.82 14.23 33.07
N ASP A 10 -13.04 13.77 33.36
CA ASP A 10 -13.60 12.53 32.82
C ASP A 10 -13.87 12.67 31.31
N LEU A 11 -14.37 13.84 30.88
CA LEU A 11 -14.63 14.14 29.47
C LEU A 11 -13.34 14.15 28.63
N MET A 12 -12.29 14.81 29.09
CA MET A 12 -11.00 14.87 28.37
C MET A 12 -10.34 13.50 28.25
N LYS A 13 -10.46 12.63 29.26
CA LYS A 13 -9.98 11.24 29.16
C LYS A 13 -10.71 10.46 28.09
N ARG A 14 -12.04 10.58 28.00
CA ARG A 14 -12.85 9.88 26.99
C ARG A 14 -12.55 10.38 25.57
N VAL A 15 -12.37 11.69 25.40
CA VAL A 15 -11.98 12.28 24.11
C VAL A 15 -10.60 11.80 23.68
N SER A 16 -9.63 11.74 24.61
CA SER A 16 -8.30 11.19 24.32
C SER A 16 -8.36 9.71 23.93
N GLN A 17 -9.19 8.91 24.59
CA GLN A 17 -9.40 7.51 24.27
C GLN A 17 -10.06 7.31 22.90
N LEU A 18 -11.09 8.10 22.59
CA LEU A 18 -11.76 8.09 21.28
C LEU A 18 -10.81 8.52 20.16
N THR A 19 -9.95 9.50 20.41
CA THR A 19 -8.94 9.97 19.46
C THR A 19 -7.88 8.89 19.22
N ALA A 20 -7.40 8.24 20.27
CA ALA A 20 -6.46 7.12 20.16
C ALA A 20 -7.08 5.92 19.42
N LEU A 21 -8.37 5.64 19.67
CA LEU A 21 -9.11 4.59 18.98
C LEU A 21 -9.30 4.91 17.50
N ALA A 22 -9.70 6.15 17.16
CA ALA A 22 -9.84 6.59 15.78
C ALA A 22 -8.51 6.51 15.01
N LEU A 23 -7.40 6.89 15.67
CA LEU A 23 -6.06 6.76 15.09
C LEU A 23 -5.67 5.28 14.89
N ALA A 24 -5.92 4.42 15.87
CA ALA A 24 -5.62 2.99 15.77
C ALA A 24 -6.45 2.29 14.69
N LEU A 25 -7.75 2.63 14.57
CA LEU A 25 -8.64 2.12 13.52
C LEU A 25 -8.23 2.64 12.13
N GLY A 26 -7.88 3.92 12.02
CA GLY A 26 -7.37 4.51 10.78
C GLY A 26 -6.04 3.88 10.32
N LEU A 27 -5.15 3.56 11.26
CA LEU A 27 -3.87 2.89 10.98
C LEU A 27 -4.10 1.42 10.59
N ALA A 28 -4.97 0.69 11.30
CA ALA A 28 -5.31 -0.70 10.99
C ALA A 28 -5.99 -0.84 9.63
N SER A 29 -6.76 0.18 9.19
CA SER A 29 -7.38 0.20 7.86
C SER A 29 -6.37 0.26 6.70
N SER A 30 -5.11 0.63 6.96
CA SER A 30 -4.04 0.70 5.94
C SER A 30 -3.18 -0.56 5.87
N ALA A 31 -3.29 -1.46 6.86
CA ALA A 31 -2.38 -2.59 7.04
C ALA A 31 -2.73 -3.82 6.20
N PHE A 32 -3.95 -3.90 5.66
CA PHE A 32 -4.45 -5.07 4.92
C PHE A 32 -4.73 -4.79 3.45
N ALA A 33 -3.86 -4.00 2.79
CA ALA A 33 -3.86 -3.91 1.34
C ALA A 33 -3.11 -5.11 0.73
N ALA A 34 -3.67 -6.32 0.90
CA ALA A 34 -3.22 -7.54 0.21
C ALA A 34 -3.90 -7.71 -1.17
N GLU A 35 -4.75 -6.76 -1.56
CA GLU A 35 -5.39 -6.71 -2.87
C GLU A 35 -4.31 -6.65 -3.96
N THR A 36 -4.35 -7.59 -4.90
CA THR A 36 -3.45 -7.56 -6.05
C THR A 36 -3.67 -6.26 -6.81
N ALA A 37 -2.62 -5.47 -7.00
CA ALA A 37 -2.69 -4.22 -7.74
C ALA A 37 -3.36 -4.44 -9.10
N LYS A 38 -4.25 -3.52 -9.49
CA LYS A 38 -4.98 -3.61 -10.76
C LYS A 38 -3.99 -3.76 -11.92
N THR A 39 -4.22 -4.74 -12.79
CA THR A 39 -3.42 -4.91 -14.01
C THR A 39 -3.47 -3.63 -14.85
N LEU A 40 -2.30 -3.04 -15.10
CA LEU A 40 -2.14 -1.85 -15.92
C LEU A 40 -1.64 -2.23 -17.32
N THR A 41 -2.11 -1.50 -18.33
CA THR A 41 -1.49 -1.55 -19.66
C THR A 41 -0.23 -0.71 -19.70
N PHE A 42 0.66 -0.97 -20.66
CA PHE A 42 1.92 -0.24 -20.80
C PHE A 42 1.71 1.28 -20.94
N THR A 43 0.70 1.70 -21.70
CA THR A 43 0.36 3.13 -21.88
C THR A 43 -0.04 3.79 -20.57
N HIS A 44 -0.81 3.12 -19.72
CA HIS A 44 -1.20 3.65 -18.41
C HIS A 44 -0.02 3.74 -17.44
N LEU A 45 0.88 2.75 -17.47
CA LEU A 45 2.11 2.76 -16.70
C LEU A 45 3.00 3.95 -17.09
N LEU A 46 3.13 4.22 -18.40
CA LEU A 46 3.88 5.37 -18.90
C LEU A 46 3.26 6.72 -18.47
N GLN A 47 1.92 6.84 -18.55
CA GLN A 47 1.20 8.05 -18.11
C GLN A 47 1.41 8.34 -16.62
N GLN A 48 1.50 7.30 -15.79
CA GLN A 48 1.72 7.40 -14.35
C GLN A 48 3.20 7.55 -13.97
N LYS A 49 4.11 7.61 -14.96
CA LYS A 49 5.57 7.57 -14.73
C LYS A 49 5.99 6.35 -13.90
N GLY A 50 5.28 5.24 -14.06
CA GLY A 50 5.62 3.96 -13.44
C GLY A 50 6.81 3.31 -14.14
N ALA A 51 7.37 2.28 -13.50
CA ALA A 51 8.42 1.43 -14.07
C ALA A 51 7.87 0.03 -14.32
N ALA A 52 8.11 -0.50 -15.53
CA ALA A 52 7.85 -1.91 -15.82
C ALA A 52 9.08 -2.72 -15.39
N ILE A 53 8.86 -3.81 -14.66
CA ILE A 53 9.91 -4.72 -14.21
C ILE A 53 9.72 -6.03 -14.97
N ASP A 54 10.65 -6.34 -15.87
CA ASP A 54 10.72 -7.67 -16.48
C ASP A 54 11.31 -8.64 -15.44
N THR A 55 10.54 -9.67 -15.05
CA THR A 55 10.93 -10.66 -14.04
C THR A 55 11.52 -11.93 -14.65
N ARG A 56 11.73 -11.97 -15.98
CA ARG A 56 12.29 -13.11 -16.70
C ARG A 56 13.83 -13.12 -16.53
N LEU A 57 14.47 -14.23 -16.90
CA LEU A 57 15.94 -14.30 -16.91
C LEU A 57 16.53 -13.18 -17.79
N SER A 58 17.65 -12.61 -17.34
CA SER A 58 18.32 -11.51 -18.04
C SER A 58 18.66 -11.82 -19.49
N ALA A 59 18.91 -13.09 -19.84
CA ALA A 59 19.09 -13.53 -21.23
C ALA A 59 17.91 -13.11 -22.11
N PHE A 60 16.67 -13.31 -21.63
CA PHE A 60 15.46 -12.97 -22.39
C PHE A 60 15.23 -11.47 -22.47
N TYR A 61 15.56 -10.72 -21.41
CA TYR A 61 15.58 -9.25 -21.46
C TYR A 61 16.61 -8.75 -22.49
N ASN A 62 17.77 -9.39 -22.57
CA ASN A 62 18.85 -9.07 -23.50
C ASN A 62 18.60 -9.53 -24.95
N GLY A 63 17.41 -10.03 -25.28
CA GLY A 63 17.07 -10.39 -26.66
C GLY A 63 17.11 -11.88 -26.99
N TRP A 64 17.46 -12.76 -26.04
CA TRP A 64 17.36 -14.20 -26.31
C TRP A 64 15.89 -14.58 -26.47
N PRO A 65 15.52 -15.32 -27.53
CA PRO A 65 14.15 -15.77 -27.70
C PRO A 65 13.86 -16.90 -26.71
N GLN A 66 12.65 -16.90 -26.14
CA GLN A 66 12.22 -17.95 -25.20
C GLN A 66 11.91 -19.29 -25.87
N GLN A 67 11.64 -19.24 -27.17
CA GLN A 67 11.32 -20.38 -28.01
C GLN A 67 12.03 -20.22 -29.35
N ALA A 68 12.23 -21.31 -30.08
CA ALA A 68 12.73 -21.22 -31.45
C ALA A 68 11.79 -20.32 -32.27
N ASN A 69 12.32 -19.20 -32.77
CA ASN A 69 11.61 -18.14 -33.51
C ASN A 69 10.59 -17.31 -32.70
N GLY A 70 10.66 -17.33 -31.37
CA GLY A 70 9.88 -16.42 -30.53
C GLY A 70 10.35 -14.97 -30.67
N PRO A 71 9.52 -13.98 -30.28
CA PRO A 71 9.97 -12.61 -30.23
C PRO A 71 11.20 -12.51 -29.30
N PRO A 72 12.30 -11.87 -29.75
CA PRO A 72 13.37 -11.47 -28.84
C PRO A 72 12.80 -10.52 -27.77
N GLY A 73 13.59 -10.24 -26.72
CA GLY A 73 13.25 -9.39 -25.57
C GLY A 73 12.44 -8.10 -25.86
N PRO A 74 11.89 -7.49 -24.80
CA PRO A 74 10.86 -6.46 -24.92
C PRO A 74 11.28 -5.28 -25.79
#